data_AF-A0A4Y4DSK5-F1
#
_entry.id   AF-A0A4Y4DSK5-F1
#
_cell.length_a   1.000
_cell.length_b   1.000
_cell.length_c   1.000
_cell.angle_alpha   90.00
_cell.angle_beta   90.00
_cell.angle_gamma   90.00
#
_symmetry.space_group_name_H-M   'P 1'
#
loop_
_entity.id
_entity.type
_entity.pdbx_description
1 polymer ?
#
loop_
_entity_poly.entity_id
_entity_poly.type
_entity_poly.pdbx_seq_one_letter_code
_entity_poly.pdbx_strand_id
1 'polypeptide(L)'
;MFSNLVHQESDVEKIRIVPTVWDLPDQGVQWCDCGQDHPLTLDFVIDVAEDLGLDDEVFLTHQEVIELTMEVWGFAEVCRFFHLALNAAAEYVNGAVEEEYRTFVAFDIVGYFSKTWQGCPAQACEGGYSSSDIPDPGAL
;
A
#
# COMPACT_ATOMS: atom_id res chain seq x y z
N MET A 1 23.56 40.00 43.31
CA MET A 1 22.25 40.13 42.65
C MET A 1 22.51 40.29 41.16
N PHE A 2 21.91 39.37 40.36
CA PHE A 2 21.88 39.30 38.89
C PHE A 2 23.22 39.04 38.19
N SER A 3 23.32 38.20 37.18
CA SER A 3 22.58 37.02 36.71
C SER A 3 23.49 36.41 35.65
N ASN A 4 23.63 35.09 35.66
CA ASN A 4 24.35 34.35 34.61
C ASN A 4 23.67 34.59 33.25
N LEU A 5 24.44 35.03 32.24
CA LEU A 5 24.06 34.88 30.84
C LEU A 5 24.90 33.74 30.25
N VAL A 6 24.43 32.51 30.46
CA VAL A 6 24.88 31.35 29.70
C VAL A 6 24.41 31.60 28.26
N HIS A 7 25.36 31.69 27.33
CA HIS A 7 25.06 31.62 25.90
C HIS A 7 24.51 30.20 25.65
N GLN A 8 23.19 30.11 25.54
CA GLN A 8 22.52 28.89 25.16
C GLN A 8 22.67 28.76 23.65
N GLU A 9 23.65 27.98 23.22
CA GLU A 9 23.79 27.53 21.85
C GLU A 9 22.49 26.79 21.49
N SER A 10 21.74 27.34 20.54
CA SER A 10 20.52 26.71 20.05
C SER A 10 20.91 25.49 19.23
N ASP A 11 20.73 24.30 19.79
CA ASP A 11 20.66 23.08 19.01
C ASP A 11 19.50 23.23 18.03
N VAL A 12 19.83 23.53 16.77
CA VAL A 12 18.93 23.35 15.64
C VAL A 12 18.66 21.84 15.59
N GLU A 13 17.56 21.44 16.22
CA GLU A 13 17.02 20.10 16.15
C GLU A 13 16.99 19.73 14.66
N LYS A 14 17.82 18.75 14.26
CA LYS A 14 17.81 18.22 12.91
C LYS A 14 16.39 17.74 12.65
N ILE A 15 15.63 18.49 11.86
CA ILE A 15 14.35 18.04 11.34
C ILE A 15 14.65 16.77 10.54
N ARG A 16 14.43 15.61 11.17
CA ARG A 16 14.47 14.33 10.49
C ARG A 16 13.20 14.30 9.65
N ILE A 17 13.30 14.70 8.39
CA ILE A 17 12.23 14.49 7.41
C ILE A 17 12.10 12.98 7.30
N VAL A 18 11.05 12.44 7.93
CA VAL A 18 10.65 11.04 7.74
C VAL A 18 10.11 10.98 6.32
N PRO A 19 10.69 10.16 5.41
CA PRO A 19 10.17 10.02 4.06
C PRO A 19 8.70 9.61 4.12
N THR A 20 7.86 10.27 3.34
CA THR A 20 6.48 9.82 3.15
C THR A 20 6.50 8.55 2.29
N VAL A 21 5.39 7.80 2.28
CA VAL A 21 5.27 6.61 1.41
C VAL A 21 5.57 6.96 -0.06
N TRP A 22 5.18 8.16 -0.48
CA TRP A 22 5.36 8.66 -1.84
C TRP A 22 6.81 8.93 -2.22
N ASP A 23 7.70 9.09 -1.24
CA ASP A 23 9.15 9.25 -1.45
C ASP A 23 9.90 7.91 -1.53
N LEU A 24 9.23 6.78 -1.25
CA LEU A 24 9.87 5.46 -1.29
C LEU A 24 10.17 5.03 -2.73
N PRO A 25 11.32 4.37 -2.98
CA PRO A 25 11.60 3.81 -4.29
C PRO A 25 10.66 2.63 -4.59
N ASP A 26 10.36 2.44 -5.86
CA ASP A 26 9.58 1.29 -6.31
C ASP A 26 10.44 0.02 -6.22
N GLN A 27 9.95 -0.98 -5.50
CA GLN A 27 10.61 -2.28 -5.26
C GLN A 27 9.77 -3.45 -5.80
N GLY A 28 8.54 -3.16 -6.24
CA GLY A 28 7.57 -4.08 -6.80
C GLY A 28 7.62 -4.20 -8.32
N VAL A 29 6.63 -4.89 -8.84
CA VAL A 29 6.30 -4.86 -10.27
C VAL A 29 5.77 -3.48 -10.63
N GLN A 30 5.97 -3.09 -11.88
CA GLN A 30 5.44 -1.83 -12.40
C GLN A 30 3.91 -1.86 -12.36
N TRP A 31 3.30 -0.79 -11.82
CA TRP A 31 1.85 -0.68 -11.72
C TRP A 31 1.18 -0.41 -13.07
N CYS A 32 1.92 0.21 -14.01
CA CYS A 32 1.47 0.49 -15.35
C CYS A 32 2.20 -0.40 -16.38
N ASP A 33 1.46 -0.94 -17.34
CA ASP A 33 1.96 -1.85 -18.39
C ASP A 33 2.25 -1.14 -19.72
N CYS A 34 2.12 0.18 -19.80
CA CYS A 34 2.29 0.97 -21.03
C CYS A 34 3.73 0.98 -21.60
N GLY A 35 4.67 0.31 -20.92
CA GLY A 35 6.08 0.25 -21.30
C GLY A 35 6.87 1.52 -21.01
N GLN A 36 6.27 2.50 -20.32
CA GLN A 36 6.93 3.69 -19.79
C GLN A 36 7.00 3.59 -18.27
N ASP A 37 8.07 4.16 -17.70
CA ASP A 37 8.24 4.29 -16.26
C ASP A 37 7.40 5.47 -15.77
N HIS A 38 6.20 5.17 -15.28
CA HIS A 38 5.30 6.15 -14.68
C HIS A 38 5.28 5.92 -13.19
N PRO A 39 5.78 6.84 -12.36
CA PRO A 39 5.62 6.73 -10.92
C PRO A 39 4.13 6.91 -10.57
N LEU A 40 3.60 6.03 -9.72
CA LEU A 40 2.28 6.26 -9.11
C LEU A 40 2.38 7.48 -8.18
N THR A 41 1.44 8.42 -8.33
CA THR A 41 1.39 9.65 -7.53
C THR A 41 0.18 9.65 -6.60
N LEU A 42 0.26 10.40 -5.51
CA LEU A 42 -0.87 10.61 -4.61
C LEU A 42 -2.07 11.20 -5.35
N ASP A 43 -1.82 12.21 -6.19
CA ASP A 43 -2.86 12.88 -6.98
C ASP A 43 -3.64 11.88 -7.84
N PHE A 44 -2.97 10.93 -8.48
CA PHE A 44 -3.65 9.87 -9.25
C PHE A 44 -4.54 8.98 -8.37
N VAL A 45 -4.07 8.61 -7.17
CA VAL A 45 -4.89 7.79 -6.24
C VAL A 45 -6.09 8.57 -5.74
N ILE A 46 -5.95 9.88 -5.53
CA ILE A 46 -7.07 10.77 -5.19
C ILE A 46 -8.07 10.84 -6.34
N ASP A 47 -7.61 11.07 -7.58
CA ASP A 47 -8.48 11.13 -8.76
C ASP A 47 -9.30 9.83 -8.92
N VAL A 48 -8.68 8.66 -8.70
CA VAL A 48 -9.40 7.37 -8.73
C VAL A 48 -10.38 7.24 -7.57
N ALA A 49 -10.05 7.73 -6.37
CA ALA A 49 -10.97 7.75 -5.25
C ALA A 49 -12.17 8.66 -5.51
N GLU A 50 -11.97 9.82 -6.15
CA GLU A 50 -13.05 10.73 -6.60
C GLU A 50 -13.98 10.02 -7.60
N ASP A 51 -13.43 9.29 -8.57
CA ASP A 51 -14.21 8.52 -9.55
C ASP A 51 -15.06 7.42 -8.89
N LEU A 52 -14.61 6.88 -7.75
CA LEU A 52 -15.36 5.91 -6.94
C LEU A 52 -16.32 6.57 -5.92
N GLY A 53 -16.26 7.89 -5.75
CA GLY A 53 -17.04 8.63 -4.75
C GLY A 53 -16.57 8.41 -3.31
N LEU A 54 -15.26 8.18 -3.11
CA LEU A 54 -14.61 7.87 -1.84
C LEU A 54 -13.80 9.05 -1.25
N ASP A 55 -13.69 10.16 -1.97
CA ASP A 55 -12.86 11.33 -1.65
C ASP A 55 -13.46 12.24 -0.57
N ASP A 56 -14.79 12.34 -0.51
CA ASP A 56 -15.53 13.13 0.49
C ASP A 56 -15.60 12.44 1.87
N GLU A 57 -15.22 11.16 1.95
CA GLU A 57 -15.28 10.37 3.17
C GLU A 57 -14.15 10.72 4.16
N VAL A 58 -14.47 10.69 5.46
CA VAL A 58 -13.46 10.90 6.52
C VAL A 58 -12.68 9.62 6.79
N PHE A 59 -13.30 8.48 6.55
CA PHE A 59 -12.74 7.15 6.72
C PHE A 59 -13.09 6.25 5.55
N LEU A 60 -12.17 5.37 5.17
CA LEU A 60 -12.40 4.30 4.22
C LEU A 60 -12.32 2.96 4.95
N THR A 61 -13.31 2.12 4.75
CA THR A 61 -13.31 0.73 5.19
C THR A 61 -12.17 -0.02 4.51
N HIS A 62 -11.68 -1.09 5.14
CA HIS A 62 -10.66 -1.94 4.53
C HIS A 62 -11.11 -2.53 3.18
N GLN A 63 -12.42 -2.76 3.03
CA GLN A 63 -13.01 -3.20 1.77
C GLN A 63 -12.90 -2.11 0.69
N GLU A 64 -13.19 -0.85 1.02
CA GLU A 64 -13.01 0.28 0.09
C GLU A 64 -11.53 0.51 -0.26
N VAL A 65 -10.60 0.27 0.67
CA VAL A 65 -9.15 0.29 0.35
C VAL A 65 -8.78 -0.80 -0.66
N ILE A 66 -9.37 -2.00 -0.54
CA ILE A 66 -9.19 -3.08 -1.53
C ILE A 66 -9.73 -2.62 -2.89
N GLU A 67 -10.95 -2.08 -2.93
CA GLU A 67 -11.61 -1.64 -4.17
C GLU A 67 -10.85 -0.51 -4.85
N LEU A 68 -10.40 0.50 -4.08
CA LEU A 68 -9.55 1.57 -4.58
C LEU A 68 -8.24 1.03 -5.15
N THR A 69 -7.58 0.10 -4.44
CA THR A 69 -6.33 -0.49 -4.93
C THR A 69 -6.55 -1.28 -6.22
N MET A 70 -7.67 -2.01 -6.31
CA MET A 70 -8.07 -2.74 -7.52
C MET A 70 -8.25 -1.79 -8.71
N GLU A 71 -8.95 -0.68 -8.51
CA GLU A 71 -9.20 0.30 -9.58
C GLU A 71 -7.91 0.98 -10.03
N VAL A 72 -7.05 1.38 -9.09
CA VAL A 72 -5.71 1.95 -9.39
C VAL A 72 -4.87 1.00 -10.24
N TRP A 73 -4.98 -0.30 -10.02
CA TRP A 73 -4.25 -1.35 -10.76
C TRP A 73 -5.03 -1.93 -11.97
N GLY A 74 -6.26 -1.48 -12.22
CA GLY A 74 -7.12 -2.01 -13.28
C GLY A 74 -7.49 -3.49 -13.12
N PHE A 75 -7.56 -4.00 -11.89
CA PHE A 75 -7.89 -5.39 -11.59
C PHE A 75 -9.40 -5.59 -11.41
N ALA A 76 -10.01 -6.46 -12.23
CA ALA A 76 -11.42 -6.83 -12.07
C ALA A 76 -11.66 -7.79 -10.89
N GLU A 77 -10.67 -8.63 -10.57
CA GLU A 77 -10.68 -9.55 -9.44
C GLU A 77 -9.26 -9.74 -8.92
N VAL A 78 -9.11 -10.11 -7.64
CA VAL A 78 -7.79 -10.23 -7.00
C VAL A 78 -7.60 -11.55 -6.27
N CYS A 79 -6.35 -12.03 -6.29
CA CYS A 79 -5.97 -13.29 -5.67
C CYS A 79 -5.76 -13.14 -4.15
N ARG A 80 -5.74 -14.25 -3.39
CA ARG A 80 -5.41 -14.21 -1.94
C ARG A 80 -4.10 -13.46 -1.63
N PHE A 81 -3.10 -13.55 -2.52
CA PHE A 81 -1.82 -12.88 -2.32
C PHE A 81 -1.92 -11.35 -2.39
N PHE A 82 -2.84 -10.82 -3.19
CA PHE A 82 -3.13 -9.39 -3.23
C PHE A 82 -3.64 -8.92 -1.87
N HIS A 83 -4.64 -9.61 -1.31
CA HIS A 83 -5.14 -9.31 0.03
C HIS A 83 -4.05 -9.40 1.10
N LEU A 84 -3.18 -10.43 1.03
CA LEU A 84 -2.07 -10.56 1.97
C LEU A 84 -1.06 -9.40 1.87
N ALA A 85 -0.75 -8.96 0.65
CA ALA A 85 0.15 -7.82 0.46
C ALA A 85 -0.50 -6.50 0.87
N LEU A 86 -1.79 -6.31 0.62
CA LEU A 86 -2.50 -5.12 1.10
C LEU A 86 -2.60 -5.09 2.62
N ASN A 87 -2.81 -6.24 3.27
CA ASN A 87 -2.74 -6.36 4.73
C ASN A 87 -1.35 -6.00 5.26
N ALA A 88 -0.28 -6.48 4.62
CA ALA A 88 1.08 -6.11 4.99
C ALA A 88 1.34 -4.60 4.81
N ALA A 89 0.75 -3.98 3.78
CA ALA A 89 0.81 -2.53 3.59
C ALA A 89 0.06 -1.79 4.71
N ALA A 90 -1.12 -2.25 5.10
CA ALA A 90 -1.88 -1.71 6.23
C ALA A 90 -1.11 -1.85 7.56
N GLU A 91 -0.51 -3.01 7.83
CA GLU A 91 0.34 -3.21 9.00
C GLU A 91 1.56 -2.27 9.00
N TYR A 92 2.16 -2.02 7.83
CA TYR A 92 3.30 -1.11 7.74
C TYR A 92 2.92 0.35 7.96
N VAL A 93 1.87 0.82 7.29
CA VAL A 93 1.46 2.24 7.27
C VAL A 93 0.65 2.62 8.52
N ASN A 94 -0.32 1.79 8.90
CA ASN A 94 -1.23 2.05 10.01
C ASN A 94 -0.76 1.37 11.33
N GLY A 95 0.10 0.36 11.24
CA GLY A 95 0.56 -0.43 12.39
C GLY A 95 -0.27 -1.69 12.67
N ALA A 96 -1.47 -1.79 12.07
CA ALA A 96 -2.35 -2.96 12.13
C ALA A 96 -3.35 -2.94 10.98
N VAL A 97 -3.89 -4.10 10.65
CA VAL A 97 -5.09 -4.22 9.82
C VAL A 97 -6.31 -3.87 10.68
N GLU A 98 -7.03 -2.82 10.29
CA GLU A 98 -8.27 -2.35 10.91
C GLU A 98 -9.45 -2.42 9.95
N GLU A 99 -10.66 -2.31 10.49
CA GLU A 99 -11.90 -2.28 9.69
C GLU A 99 -12.04 -0.99 8.88
N GLU A 100 -11.48 0.12 9.38
CA GLU A 100 -11.57 1.46 8.78
C GLU A 100 -10.25 2.22 9.00
N TYR A 101 -9.91 3.11 8.05
CA TYR A 101 -8.72 3.96 8.08
C TYR A 101 -9.13 5.39 7.80
N ARG A 102 -8.41 6.37 8.37
CA ARG A 102 -8.53 7.75 7.90
C ARG A 102 -8.18 7.80 6.41
N THR A 103 -8.89 8.59 5.62
CA THR A 103 -8.74 8.62 4.16
C THR A 103 -7.30 8.82 3.68
N PHE A 104 -6.56 9.75 4.27
CA PHE A 104 -5.13 9.92 3.94
C PHE A 104 -4.25 8.71 4.29
N VAL A 105 -4.58 7.99 5.36
CA VAL A 105 -3.88 6.74 5.73
C VAL A 105 -4.22 5.64 4.72
N ALA A 106 -5.47 5.56 4.27
CA ALA A 106 -5.87 4.63 3.22
C ALA A 106 -5.09 4.91 1.91
N PHE A 107 -4.95 6.16 1.49
CA PHE A 107 -4.15 6.51 0.31
C PHE A 107 -2.68 6.11 0.47
N ASP A 108 -2.10 6.32 1.64
CA ASP A 108 -0.74 5.86 1.95
C ASP A 108 -0.62 4.33 1.91
N ILE A 109 -1.66 3.58 2.32
CA ILE A 109 -1.70 2.11 2.20
C ILE A 109 -1.67 1.70 0.71
N VAL A 110 -2.50 2.32 -0.14
CA VAL A 110 -2.52 2.06 -1.59
C VAL A 110 -1.16 2.39 -2.23
N GLY A 111 -0.57 3.53 -1.84
CA GLY A 111 0.76 3.93 -2.28
C GLY A 111 1.83 2.90 -1.89
N TYR A 112 1.87 2.48 -0.63
CA TYR A 112 2.87 1.54 -0.14
C TYR A 112 2.72 0.16 -0.78
N PHE A 113 1.47 -0.33 -0.88
CA PHE A 113 1.16 -1.54 -1.62
C PHE A 113 1.72 -1.45 -3.03
N SER A 114 1.44 -0.36 -3.75
CA SER A 114 1.79 -0.25 -5.15
C SER A 114 3.31 -0.22 -5.38
N LYS A 115 4.06 0.31 -4.43
CA LYS A 115 5.53 0.33 -4.45
C LYS A 115 6.18 -1.00 -4.14
N THR A 116 5.47 -1.89 -3.46
CA THR A 116 6.05 -3.14 -2.92
C THR A 116 5.43 -4.41 -3.49
N TRP A 117 4.31 -4.31 -4.20
CA TRP A 117 3.59 -5.43 -4.77
C TRP A 117 4.44 -6.21 -5.78
N GLN A 118 4.54 -7.53 -5.61
CA GLN A 118 5.40 -8.40 -6.43
C GLN A 118 4.62 -9.16 -7.51
N GLY A 119 3.34 -8.85 -7.70
CA GLY A 119 2.43 -9.64 -8.53
C GLY A 119 1.94 -10.92 -7.85
N CYS A 120 0.93 -11.56 -8.44
CA CYS A 120 0.51 -12.90 -8.00
C CYS A 120 1.58 -13.93 -8.45
N PRO A 121 1.91 -14.94 -7.63
CA PRO A 121 2.83 -16.00 -8.04
C PRO A 121 2.32 -16.68 -9.32
N ALA A 122 3.22 -17.01 -10.26
CA ALA A 122 2.84 -17.63 -11.54
C ALA A 122 1.97 -18.89 -11.38
N GLN A 123 2.18 -19.67 -10.31
CA GLN A 123 1.38 -20.85 -9.97
C GLN A 123 -0.09 -20.52 -9.65
N ALA A 124 -0.40 -19.29 -9.22
CA ALA A 124 -1.76 -18.82 -8.98
C ALA A 124 -2.41 -18.25 -10.25
N CYS A 125 -1.63 -17.84 -11.25
CA CYS A 125 -2.11 -17.24 -12.50
C CYS A 125 -2.39 -18.26 -13.61
N GLU A 126 -1.77 -19.45 -13.57
CA GLU A 126 -1.91 -20.49 -14.62
C GLU A 126 -3.09 -21.46 -14.40
N GLY A 127 -3.97 -21.24 -13.41
CA GLY A 127 -5.14 -22.12 -13.21
C GLY A 127 -4.80 -23.58 -12.90
N GLY A 128 -3.64 -23.84 -12.27
CA GLY A 128 -3.10 -25.18 -12.03
C GLY A 128 -3.27 -25.68 -10.60
N TYR A 129 -4.50 -25.77 -10.09
CA TYR A 129 -4.80 -26.80 -9.09
C TYR A 129 -5.63 -27.88 -9.80
N SER A 130 -4.93 -28.86 -10.39
CA SER A 130 -5.59 -30.11 -10.76
C SER A 130 -5.78 -30.93 -9.50
N SER A 131 -6.92 -31.61 -9.35
CA SER A 131 -7.14 -32.57 -8.27
C SER A 131 -6.10 -33.71 -8.28
N SER A 132 -5.30 -33.85 -9.35
CA SER A 132 -4.16 -34.77 -9.43
C SER A 132 -2.93 -34.36 -8.62
N ASP A 133 -2.87 -33.12 -8.14
CA ASP A 133 -1.70 -32.58 -7.43
C ASP A 133 -1.81 -32.71 -5.90
N ILE A 134 -2.94 -33.25 -5.41
CA ILE A 134 -3.11 -33.64 -4.01
C ILE A 134 -2.52 -35.05 -3.85
N PRO A 135 -1.40 -35.25 -3.13
CA PRO A 135 -0.93 -36.59 -2.83
C PRO A 135 -1.99 -37.30 -1.98
N ASP A 136 -2.46 -38.45 -2.48
CA ASP A 136 -3.38 -39.33 -1.77
C ASP A 136 -2.77 -39.70 -0.41
N PRO A 137 -3.41 -39.31 0.73
CA PRO A 137 -2.91 -39.66 2.05
C PRO A 137 -2.97 -41.17 2.34
N GLY A 138 -3.45 -42.00 1.41
CA GLY A 138 -3.52 -43.46 1.51
C GLY A 138 -2.47 -44.27 0.75
N ALA A 139 -1.49 -43.66 0.06
CA ALA A 139 -0.48 -44.41 -0.69
C ALA A 139 0.81 -44.66 0.14
N LEU A 140 0.72 -45.53 1.14
CA LEU A 140 1.84 -46.28 1.73
C LEU A 140 1.45 -47.75 1.92
#